data_AF-A0A2P4TBK0-F1
#
_entry.id   AF-A0A2P4TBK0-F1
#
_cell.length_a   1.000
_cell.length_b   1.000
_cell.length_c   1.000
_cell.angle_alpha   90.00
_cell.angle_beta   90.00
_cell.angle_gamma   90.00
#
_symmetry.space_group_name_H-M   'P 1'
#
loop_
_entity.id
_entity.type
_entity.pdbx_description
1 polymer ?
#
loop_
_entity_poly.entity_id
_entity_poly.type
_entity_poly.pdbx_seq_one_letter_code
_entity_poly.pdbx_strand_id
1 'polypeptide(L)'
;FEATLRRLSSPSLFGKDINTVLLTGEYQTANRFRFKITDPTTQRFEVPHEHVGSFSGPAASNLNYRVEVRSNPFGIVVTRVSNGKVLFDTTIGPLQYADQFLQLSIKLPSSNIYGVGEHVHKQYRHDLNWKTWPLFSRDVGPSEVRTYFFCEQLFL
;
A
#
# COMPACT_ATOMS: atom_id res chain seq x y z
N PHE A 1 13.36 -0.06 10.44
CA PHE A 1 14.46 0.42 9.57
C PHE A 1 14.00 1.65 8.82
N GLU A 2 14.93 2.45 8.35
CA GLU A 2 14.64 3.64 7.54
C GLU A 2 15.50 3.66 6.29
N ALA A 3 14.96 4.18 5.19
CA ALA A 3 15.68 4.36 3.94
C ALA A 3 15.20 5.63 3.22
N THR A 4 16.15 6.46 2.81
CA THR A 4 15.86 7.64 1.98
C THR A 4 15.77 7.25 0.52
N LEU A 5 14.64 7.56 -0.12
CA LEU A 5 14.40 7.30 -1.54
C LEU A 5 14.49 8.61 -2.31
N ARG A 6 15.15 8.57 -3.47
CA ARG A 6 15.25 9.71 -4.38
C ARG A 6 14.53 9.41 -5.68
N ARG A 7 13.68 10.33 -6.11
CA ARG A 7 12.99 10.26 -7.40
C ARG A 7 14.02 10.26 -8.53
N LEU A 8 13.88 9.32 -9.46
CA LEU A 8 14.67 9.30 -10.69
C LEU A 8 14.17 10.40 -11.64
N SER A 9 15.09 10.98 -12.42
CA SER A 9 14.76 12.01 -13.40
C SER A 9 13.74 11.47 -14.42
N SER A 10 12.56 12.06 -14.44
CA SER A 10 11.44 11.69 -15.30
C SER A 10 10.44 12.84 -15.38
N PRO A 11 9.67 12.97 -16.47
CA PRO A 11 8.60 13.98 -16.57
C PRO A 11 7.59 13.85 -15.43
N SER A 12 6.99 14.98 -15.04
CA SER A 12 5.90 15.00 -14.08
C SER A 12 4.60 14.57 -14.74
N LEU A 13 3.80 13.73 -14.08
CA LEU A 13 2.46 13.36 -14.57
C LEU A 13 1.38 14.32 -14.07
N PHE A 14 1.41 14.67 -12.78
CA PHE A 14 0.37 15.46 -12.11
C PHE A 14 0.89 16.74 -11.42
N GLY A 15 2.16 17.10 -11.65
CA GLY A 15 2.82 18.24 -11.00
C GLY A 15 3.23 17.94 -9.55
N LYS A 16 4.04 18.84 -8.98
CA LYS A 16 4.45 18.83 -7.57
C LYS A 16 4.98 17.47 -7.07
N ASP A 17 5.84 16.83 -7.86
CA ASP A 17 6.54 15.61 -7.45
C ASP A 17 7.44 15.88 -6.23
N ILE A 18 7.44 14.96 -5.28
CA ILE A 18 8.31 15.02 -4.10
C ILE A 18 9.58 14.23 -4.40
N ASN A 19 10.70 14.94 -4.52
CA ASN A 19 11.96 14.37 -4.99
C ASN A 19 12.64 13.44 -3.99
N THR A 20 12.44 13.68 -2.69
CA THR A 20 13.05 12.88 -1.62
C THR A 20 11.94 12.45 -0.67
N VAL A 21 11.79 11.14 -0.48
CA VAL A 21 10.83 10.56 0.47
C VAL A 21 11.55 9.62 1.43
N LEU A 22 10.98 9.44 2.62
CA LEU A 22 11.50 8.56 3.66
C LEU A 22 10.63 7.30 3.74
N LEU A 23 11.24 6.14 3.51
CA LEU A 23 10.64 4.85 3.82
C LEU A 23 10.95 4.50 5.28
N THR A 24 9.92 4.25 6.08
CA THR A 24 10.05 3.67 7.42
C THR A 24 9.39 2.30 7.43
N GLY A 25 10.14 1.25 7.78
CA GLY A 25 9.65 -0.11 7.95
C GLY A 25 9.67 -0.56 9.41
N GLU A 26 8.55 -1.09 9.89
CA GLU A 26 8.30 -1.50 11.28
C GLU A 26 7.95 -2.99 11.34
N TYR A 27 8.77 -3.77 12.05
CA TYR A 27 8.51 -5.17 12.36
C TYR A 27 7.64 -5.27 13.61
N GLN A 28 6.35 -4.98 13.48
CA GLN A 28 5.47 -4.79 14.64
C GLN A 28 5.18 -6.09 15.39
N THR A 29 4.92 -7.18 14.67
CA THR A 29 4.73 -8.52 15.26
C THR A 29 5.29 -9.60 14.32
N ALA A 30 5.31 -10.86 14.78
CA ALA A 30 5.68 -12.01 13.96
C ALA A 30 4.83 -12.18 12.69
N ASN A 31 3.63 -11.58 12.64
CA ASN A 31 2.68 -11.67 11.54
C ASN A 31 2.29 -10.32 10.93
N ARG A 32 2.78 -9.19 11.46
CA ARG A 32 2.41 -7.85 11.01
C ARG A 32 3.65 -7.02 10.73
N PHE A 33 3.84 -6.74 9.44
CA PHE A 33 4.78 -5.73 8.95
C PHE A 33 4.01 -4.45 8.65
N ARG A 34 4.56 -3.30 8.99
CA ARG A 34 4.05 -2.00 8.55
C ARG A 34 5.18 -1.27 7.85
N PHE A 35 4.86 -0.59 6.75
CA PHE A 35 5.75 0.41 6.18
C PHE A 35 4.96 1.67 5.86
N LYS A 36 5.64 2.82 5.89
CA LYS A 36 5.13 4.11 5.45
C LYS A 36 6.16 4.81 4.59
N ILE A 37 5.69 5.57 3.62
CA ILE A 37 6.52 6.45 2.79
C ILE A 37 6.01 7.86 3.07
N THR A 38 6.89 8.74 3.56
CA THR A 38 6.54 10.10 3.96
C THR A 38 7.46 11.13 3.32
N ASP A 39 7.02 12.38 3.28
CA ASP A 39 7.90 13.50 2.97
C ASP A 39 8.66 13.89 4.25
N PRO A 40 10.01 13.83 4.28
CA PRO A 40 10.79 14.16 5.47
C PRO A 40 10.88 15.67 5.73
N THR A 41 10.52 16.52 4.76
CA THR A 41 10.64 17.98 4.84
C THR A 41 9.32 18.66 5.20
N THR A 42 8.21 18.06 4.78
CA THR A 42 6.86 18.62 4.96
C THR A 42 5.96 17.59 5.60
N GLN A 43 5.38 17.93 6.76
CA GLN A 43 4.38 17.07 7.39
C GLN A 43 3.12 17.02 6.51
N ARG A 44 2.77 15.83 6.05
CA ARG A 44 1.57 15.57 5.26
C ARG A 44 0.46 15.05 6.17
N PHE A 45 -0.77 15.09 5.67
CA PHE A 45 -1.91 14.52 6.39
C PHE A 45 -1.70 13.02 6.64
N GLU A 46 -1.74 12.63 7.91
CA GLU A 46 -1.85 11.23 8.35
C GLU A 46 -3.21 11.05 9.02
N VAL A 47 -3.88 9.93 8.76
CA VAL A 47 -5.22 9.67 9.31
C VAL A 47 -5.14 9.59 10.85
N PRO A 48 -5.85 10.44 11.59
CA PRO A 48 -5.88 10.39 13.06
C PRO A 48 -6.79 9.26 13.53
N HIS A 49 -6.34 8.00 13.39
CA HIS A 49 -7.14 6.83 13.68
C HIS A 49 -7.24 6.56 15.19
N GLU A 50 -8.46 6.42 15.72
CA GLU A 50 -8.72 6.32 17.17
C GLU A 50 -8.07 5.09 17.84
N HIS A 51 -8.00 3.97 17.14
CA HIS A 51 -7.43 2.72 17.68
C HIS A 51 -6.01 2.37 17.18
N VAL A 52 -5.51 3.03 16.14
CA VAL A 52 -4.21 2.68 15.53
C VAL A 52 -3.22 3.77 15.90
N GLY A 53 -2.42 3.49 16.91
CA GLY A 53 -1.37 4.40 17.38
C GLY A 53 -0.03 4.23 16.67
N SER A 54 0.91 5.10 17.04
CA SER A 54 2.33 4.95 16.70
C SER A 54 2.92 3.70 17.36
N PHE A 55 3.82 3.03 16.65
CA PHE A 55 4.54 1.88 17.18
C PHE A 55 5.82 2.34 17.88
N SER A 56 5.96 2.02 19.16
CA SER A 56 7.15 2.34 19.98
C SER A 56 7.85 1.10 20.56
N GLY A 57 7.38 -0.10 20.18
CA GLY A 57 7.94 -1.36 20.64
C GLY A 57 9.25 -1.73 19.94
N PRO A 58 10.01 -2.70 20.49
CA PRO A 58 11.14 -3.28 19.78
C PRO A 58 10.68 -4.04 18.52
N ALA A 59 11.56 -4.19 17.54
CA ALA A 59 11.29 -5.06 16.40
C ALA A 59 11.01 -6.50 16.88
N ALA A 60 9.94 -7.10 16.36
CA ALA A 60 9.58 -8.46 16.69
C ALA A 60 10.62 -9.48 16.21
N SER A 61 10.81 -10.55 16.99
CA SER A 61 11.61 -11.72 16.62
C SER A 61 10.74 -12.83 16.02
N ASN A 62 11.37 -13.89 15.49
CA ASN A 62 10.69 -15.08 14.93
C ASN A 62 9.62 -14.73 13.88
N LEU A 63 9.98 -13.86 12.94
CA LEU A 63 9.07 -13.38 11.91
C LEU A 63 8.64 -14.50 10.97
N ASN A 64 7.35 -14.55 10.63
CA ASN A 64 6.81 -15.46 9.60
C ASN A 64 6.98 -14.91 8.18
N TYR A 65 7.59 -13.73 8.07
CA TYR A 65 7.84 -13.01 6.83
C TYR A 65 9.26 -12.43 6.83
N ARG A 66 9.79 -12.23 5.62
CA ARG A 66 11.05 -11.56 5.33
C ARG A 66 10.77 -10.39 4.41
N VAL A 67 11.39 -9.24 4.69
CA VAL A 67 11.26 -8.04 3.88
C VAL A 67 12.58 -7.76 3.18
N GLU A 68 12.52 -7.57 1.87
CA GLU A 68 13.63 -7.12 1.03
C GLU A 68 13.28 -5.74 0.47
N VAL A 69 14.21 -4.80 0.57
CA VAL A 69 14.11 -3.48 -0.04
C VAL A 69 15.11 -3.39 -1.17
N ARG A 70 14.61 -3.28 -2.39
CA ARG A 70 15.41 -3.03 -3.59
C ARG A 70 15.61 -1.54 -3.77
N SER A 71 16.79 -1.14 -4.22
CA SER A 71 17.21 0.26 -4.29
C SER A 71 17.23 0.85 -5.71
N ASN A 72 17.34 0.03 -6.76
CA ASN A 72 17.42 0.53 -8.14
C ASN A 72 16.81 -0.45 -9.18
N PRO A 73 15.55 -0.22 -9.62
CA PRO A 73 14.58 0.72 -9.07
C PRO A 73 14.13 0.31 -7.66
N PHE A 74 13.54 1.26 -6.94
CA PHE A 74 12.98 1.01 -5.62
C PHE A 74 11.88 -0.06 -5.66
N GLY A 75 11.88 -0.98 -4.69
CA GLY A 75 10.74 -1.87 -4.47
C GLY A 75 10.80 -2.58 -3.12
N ILE A 76 9.63 -2.96 -2.60
CA ILE A 76 9.48 -3.75 -1.38
C ILE A 76 8.96 -5.12 -1.76
N VAL A 77 9.66 -6.15 -1.31
CA VAL A 77 9.25 -7.55 -1.47
C VAL A 77 9.08 -8.18 -0.10
N VAL A 78 7.88 -8.66 0.20
CA VAL A 78 7.56 -9.40 1.43
C VAL A 78 7.33 -10.87 1.09
N THR A 79 8.13 -11.73 1.69
CA THR A 79 8.16 -13.16 1.39
C THR A 79 7.83 -13.96 2.64
N ARG A 80 6.92 -14.94 2.52
CA ARG A 80 6.62 -15.89 3.58
C ARG A 80 7.83 -16.77 3.86
N VAL A 81 8.23 -16.87 5.13
CA VAL A 81 9.45 -17.61 5.50
C VAL A 81 9.28 -19.12 5.31
N SER A 82 8.14 -19.68 5.71
CA SER A 82 7.94 -21.14 5.75
C SER A 82 8.02 -21.85 4.40
N ASN A 83 7.71 -21.17 3.30
CA ASN A 83 7.69 -21.77 1.96
C ASN A 83 8.30 -20.89 0.86
N GLY A 84 8.90 -19.75 1.22
CA GLY A 84 9.50 -18.82 0.26
C GLY A 84 8.52 -18.11 -0.67
N LYS A 85 7.20 -18.19 -0.44
CA LYS A 85 6.19 -17.57 -1.32
C LYS A 85 6.20 -16.05 -1.16
N VAL A 86 6.39 -15.32 -2.25
CA VAL A 86 6.25 -13.86 -2.30
C VAL A 86 4.79 -13.47 -2.11
N LEU A 87 4.49 -12.66 -1.10
CA LEU A 87 3.12 -12.24 -0.74
C LEU A 87 2.81 -10.83 -1.23
N PHE A 88 3.82 -9.97 -1.27
CA PHE A 88 3.69 -8.57 -1.64
C PHE A 88 4.95 -8.17 -2.39
N ASP A 89 4.81 -7.73 -3.64
CA ASP A 89 5.95 -7.35 -4.48
C ASP A 89 5.62 -6.10 -5.28
N THR A 90 6.26 -4.99 -4.94
CA THR A 90 6.00 -3.71 -5.62
C THR A 90 6.81 -3.50 -6.89
N THR A 91 7.67 -4.44 -7.28
CA THR A 91 8.61 -4.26 -8.40
C THR A 91 7.94 -4.30 -9.78
N ILE A 92 6.64 -4.61 -9.82
CA ILE A 92 5.83 -4.60 -11.05
C ILE A 92 5.58 -3.19 -11.61
N GLY A 93 5.73 -2.15 -10.79
CA GLY A 93 5.49 -0.76 -11.22
C GLY A 93 6.30 0.26 -10.42
N PRO A 94 6.37 1.51 -10.91
CA PRO A 94 7.09 2.56 -10.21
C PRO A 94 6.31 3.04 -8.98
N LEU A 95 7.04 3.50 -7.96
CA LEU A 95 6.49 4.38 -6.94
C LEU A 95 6.31 5.78 -7.54
N GLN A 96 5.10 6.31 -7.47
CA GLN A 96 4.83 7.72 -7.77
C GLN A 96 4.41 8.43 -6.50
N TYR A 97 5.05 9.55 -6.20
CA TYR A 97 4.83 10.29 -4.97
C TYR A 97 4.84 11.80 -5.26
N ALA A 98 3.65 12.35 -5.41
CA ALA A 98 3.39 13.77 -5.63
C ALA A 98 2.36 14.29 -4.61
N ASP A 99 2.24 15.62 -4.53
CA ASP A 99 1.40 16.28 -3.53
C ASP A 99 -0.08 15.83 -3.56
N GLN A 100 -0.63 15.55 -4.74
CA GLN A 100 -2.02 15.12 -4.91
C GLN A 100 -2.16 13.81 -5.68
N PHE A 101 -1.06 13.07 -5.84
CA PHE A 101 -1.07 11.78 -6.53
C PHE A 101 -0.04 10.84 -5.92
N LEU A 102 -0.54 9.73 -5.36
CA LEU A 102 0.27 8.66 -4.80
C LEU A 102 -0.11 7.36 -5.52
N GLN A 103 0.89 6.63 -6.04
CA GLN A 103 0.66 5.35 -6.68
C GLN A 103 1.72 4.33 -6.25
N LEU A 104 1.24 3.15 -5.87
CA LEU A 104 2.02 1.95 -5.63
C LEU A 104 1.27 0.76 -6.24
N SER A 105 1.98 -0.12 -6.93
CA SER A 105 1.40 -1.33 -7.52
C SER A 105 2.00 -2.55 -6.83
N ILE A 106 1.22 -3.62 -6.70
CA ILE A 106 1.64 -4.86 -6.04
C ILE A 106 1.32 -6.05 -6.92
N LYS A 107 2.25 -6.99 -7.02
CA LYS A 107 2.03 -8.30 -7.61
C LYS A 107 1.62 -9.27 -6.50
N LEU A 108 0.49 -9.94 -6.70
CA LEU A 108 -0.08 -10.87 -5.72
C LEU A 108 0.26 -12.33 -6.06
N PRO A 109 0.34 -13.21 -5.05
CA PRO A 109 0.68 -14.62 -5.21
C PRO A 109 -0.42 -15.49 -5.84
N SER A 110 -1.63 -14.97 -6.01
CA SER A 110 -2.77 -15.71 -6.55
C SER A 110 -3.86 -14.77 -7.07
N SER A 111 -4.82 -15.34 -7.80
CA SER A 111 -6.02 -14.65 -8.28
C SER A 111 -7.21 -14.70 -7.30
N ASN A 112 -7.00 -15.21 -6.09
CA ASN A 112 -8.00 -15.22 -5.04
C ASN A 112 -7.83 -13.94 -4.23
N ILE A 113 -8.62 -12.92 -4.58
CA ILE A 113 -8.63 -11.61 -3.92
C ILE A 113 -10.06 -11.36 -3.45
N TYR A 114 -10.23 -10.93 -2.21
CA TYR A 114 -11.52 -10.60 -1.59
C TYR A 114 -11.41 -9.32 -0.77
N GLY A 115 -12.48 -8.54 -0.66
CA GLY A 115 -12.51 -7.30 0.13
C GLY A 115 -12.70 -6.08 -0.75
N VAL A 116 -12.09 -4.96 -0.36
CA VAL A 116 -12.29 -3.59 -0.89
C VAL A 116 -13.76 -3.15 -0.82
N GLY A 117 -14.05 -1.94 -0.36
CA GLY A 117 -15.44 -1.53 -0.17
C GLY A 117 -15.61 -0.05 0.13
N GLU A 118 -16.82 0.48 0.15
CA GLU A 118 -18.09 -0.23 -0.06
C GLU A 118 -18.53 -0.23 -1.53
N HIS A 119 -18.79 -1.43 -2.10
CA HIS A 119 -19.18 -1.62 -3.51
C HIS A 119 -20.15 -2.79 -3.69
N VAL A 120 -20.88 -2.80 -4.82
CA VAL A 120 -21.66 -3.98 -5.26
C VAL A 120 -20.82 -4.76 -6.26
N HIS A 121 -20.04 -5.73 -5.79
CA HIS A 121 -19.11 -6.50 -6.61
C HIS A 121 -19.76 -7.56 -7.52
N LYS A 122 -21.03 -7.91 -7.32
CA LYS A 122 -21.77 -9.03 -7.96
C LYS A 122 -21.19 -10.44 -7.69
N GLN A 123 -19.89 -10.55 -7.45
CA GLN A 123 -19.18 -11.77 -7.07
C GLN A 123 -18.30 -11.48 -5.85
N TYR A 124 -18.14 -12.48 -4.96
CA TYR A 124 -17.31 -12.30 -3.77
C TYR A 124 -15.81 -12.30 -4.10
N ARG A 125 -15.37 -13.21 -4.98
CA ARG A 125 -14.01 -13.21 -5.53
C ARG A 125 -13.91 -12.14 -6.61
N HIS A 126 -12.90 -11.27 -6.55
CA HIS A 126 -12.75 -10.20 -7.53
C HIS A 126 -12.53 -10.72 -8.96
N ASP A 127 -13.17 -10.04 -9.92
CA ASP A 127 -12.81 -10.10 -11.33
C ASP A 127 -11.53 -9.29 -11.58
N LEU A 128 -10.51 -9.96 -12.12
CA LEU A 128 -9.18 -9.38 -12.35
C LEU A 128 -9.00 -8.85 -13.77
N ASN A 129 -10.06 -8.88 -14.59
CA ASN A 129 -10.04 -8.36 -15.95
C ASN A 129 -10.16 -6.82 -15.94
N TRP A 130 -9.05 -6.16 -15.60
CA TRP A 130 -8.88 -4.71 -15.71
C TRP A 130 -10.02 -3.90 -15.06
N LYS A 131 -10.31 -4.21 -13.79
CA LYS A 131 -11.33 -3.51 -13.00
C LYS A 131 -10.72 -2.40 -12.15
N THR A 132 -11.47 -1.30 -12.04
CA THR A 132 -11.15 -0.16 -11.18
C THR A 132 -12.30 0.05 -10.20
N TRP A 133 -11.98 0.08 -8.91
CA TRP A 133 -12.94 0.29 -7.83
C TRP A 133 -12.63 1.63 -7.13
N PRO A 134 -13.37 2.72 -7.43
CA PRO A 134 -13.12 4.01 -6.79
C PRO A 134 -13.45 3.95 -5.30
N LEU A 135 -12.78 4.73 -4.46
CA LEU A 135 -13.01 4.76 -3.01
C LEU A 135 -13.16 6.21 -2.54
N PHE A 136 -14.39 6.66 -2.37
CA PHE A 136 -14.73 7.94 -1.76
C PHE A 136 -16.16 7.87 -1.19
N SER A 137 -16.31 8.07 0.13
CA SER A 137 -17.63 8.01 0.78
C SER A 137 -18.62 8.94 0.10
N ARG A 138 -19.73 8.38 -0.36
CA ARG A 138 -20.73 9.09 -1.16
C ARG A 138 -22.12 8.50 -0.92
N ASP A 139 -23.09 9.38 -0.70
CA ASP A 139 -24.49 9.02 -0.61
C ASP A 139 -25.07 8.78 -2.01
N VAL A 140 -25.13 7.50 -2.41
CA VAL A 140 -25.74 7.03 -3.66
C VAL A 140 -26.39 5.68 -3.40
N GLY A 141 -27.56 5.42 -3.99
CA GLY A 141 -28.22 4.12 -3.90
C GLY A 141 -27.40 2.98 -4.53
N PRO A 142 -27.51 1.74 -4.01
CA PRO A 142 -26.77 0.59 -4.50
C PRO A 142 -27.06 0.31 -5.98
N SER A 143 -26.05 0.56 -6.83
CA SER A 143 -26.10 0.46 -8.29
C SER A 143 -24.70 0.21 -8.86
N GLU A 144 -24.60 -0.30 -10.08
CA GLU A 144 -23.31 -0.77 -10.60
C GLU A 144 -22.20 0.31 -10.59
N VAL A 145 -21.00 -0.09 -10.13
CA VAL A 145 -19.71 0.64 -10.27
C VAL A 145 -19.58 1.95 -9.46
N ARG A 146 -20.19 2.05 -8.27
CA ARG A 146 -20.01 3.22 -7.39
C ARG A 146 -19.54 2.84 -5.98
N THR A 147 -18.75 3.73 -5.38
CA THR A 147 -18.50 3.72 -3.92
C THR A 147 -19.74 4.22 -3.20
N TYR A 148 -20.03 3.66 -2.04
CA TYR A 148 -21.14 4.06 -1.18
C TYR A 148 -20.68 4.76 0.09
N PHE A 149 -21.31 4.43 1.23
CA PHE A 149 -21.22 5.16 2.47
C PHE A 149 -19.82 5.05 3.11
N PHE A 150 -19.15 3.91 2.95
CA PHE A 150 -17.87 3.63 3.61
C PHE A 150 -16.67 3.47 2.66
N CYS A 151 -15.47 3.63 3.22
CA CYS A 151 -14.19 3.42 2.57
C CYS A 151 -13.41 2.33 3.30
N GLU A 152 -13.29 1.17 2.67
CA GLU A 152 -12.59 -0.02 3.14
C GLU A 152 -11.50 -0.40 2.14
N GLN A 153 -10.24 -0.30 2.54
CA GLN A 153 -9.08 -0.62 1.71
C GLN A 153 -8.56 -2.06 1.92
N LEU A 154 -9.11 -2.79 2.88
CA LEU A 154 -8.64 -4.12 3.25
C LEU A 154 -9.01 -5.16 2.19
N PHE A 155 -8.04 -6.00 1.81
CA PHE A 155 -8.27 -7.19 1.01
C PHE A 155 -7.47 -8.39 1.54
N LEU A 156 -7.95 -9.60 1.24
CA LEU A 156 -7.35 -10.91 1.59
C LEU A 156 -6.96 -11.69 0.33
#